data_AF-A0A7D5N2K9-F1
#
_entry.id   AF-A0A7D5N2K9-F1
#
_cell.length_a   1.000
_cell.length_b   1.000
_cell.length_c   1.000
_cell.angle_alpha   90.00
_cell.angle_beta   90.00
_cell.angle_gamma   90.00
#
_symmetry.space_group_name_H-M   'P 1'
#
loop_
_entity.id
_entity.type
_entity.pdbx_description
1 polymer ?
#
loop_
_entity_poly.entity_id
_entity_poly.type
_entity_poly.pdbx_seq_one_letter_code
_entity_poly.pdbx_strand_id
1 'polypeptide(L)'
;MNYAGLPANFRIYRGEVSNAMATLYKNQRLVIYNKDLFYRIDEESKSYWASIFILAHEIGHHLSFNLISSDPIQAELEAHQFAATILFKMGADTSESLQAIRSKFISNTKQTKTHPSRQQRIQKIIEAWMAAASLSIEQSCPPPHTIRMFLWKWIPLKCGISGYVEMILALDSGTRRQSSFENLRNKRNCLFKERQSAE
;
A
#
# COMPACT_ATOMS: atom_id res chain seq x y z
N MET A 1 -6.67 10.04 -1.91
CA MET A 1 -6.32 8.72 -2.48
C MET A 1 -4.92 8.66 -3.09
N ASN A 2 -4.09 9.71 -3.00
CA ASN A 2 -2.75 9.71 -3.59
C ASN A 2 -1.87 8.53 -3.11
N TYR A 3 -2.00 8.14 -1.83
CA TYR A 3 -1.30 6.97 -1.27
C TYR A 3 -1.73 5.61 -1.85
N ALA A 4 -2.95 5.51 -2.39
CA ALA A 4 -3.45 4.32 -3.06
C ALA A 4 -3.06 4.28 -4.55
N GLY A 5 -2.63 5.40 -5.13
CA GLY A 5 -2.39 5.51 -6.57
C GLY A 5 -3.66 5.43 -7.43
N LEU A 6 -4.84 5.64 -6.83
CA LEU A 6 -6.14 5.56 -7.49
C LEU A 6 -6.86 6.92 -7.46
N PRO A 7 -7.69 7.25 -8.49
CA PRO A 7 -8.55 8.41 -8.42
C PRO A 7 -9.57 8.29 -7.28
N ALA A 8 -9.86 9.41 -6.62
CA ALA A 8 -10.82 9.46 -5.53
C ALA A 8 -12.26 9.47 -6.09
N ASN A 9 -12.82 8.29 -6.31
CA ASN A 9 -14.17 8.11 -6.87
C ASN A 9 -15.24 7.79 -5.80
N PHE A 10 -15.04 8.29 -4.58
CA PHE A 10 -15.92 8.06 -3.43
C PHE A 10 -16.41 9.39 -2.89
N ARG A 11 -17.66 9.45 -2.46
CA ARG A 11 -18.20 10.60 -1.72
C ARG A 11 -18.37 10.23 -0.26
N ILE A 12 -17.86 11.08 0.63
CA ILE A 12 -17.90 10.87 2.07
C ILE A 12 -19.02 11.74 2.65
N TYR A 13 -19.93 11.13 3.40
CA TYR A 13 -21.06 11.79 4.03
C TYR A 13 -21.12 11.48 5.51
N ARG A 14 -21.57 12.45 6.32
CA ARG A 14 -22.03 12.19 7.68
C ARG A 14 -23.43 11.59 7.60
N GLY A 15 -23.73 10.57 8.40
CA GLY A 15 -25.07 10.01 8.47
C GLY A 15 -25.34 9.23 9.76
N GLU A 16 -26.59 8.80 9.91
CA GLU A 16 -27.08 8.03 11.05
C GLU A 16 -26.81 6.53 10.84
N VAL A 17 -25.54 6.16 10.95
CA VAL A 17 -25.07 4.76 10.93
C VAL A 17 -24.46 4.42 12.29
N SER A 18 -24.36 3.14 12.65
CA SER A 18 -23.78 2.74 13.93
C SER A 18 -22.28 3.07 14.02
N ASN A 19 -21.55 2.87 12.92
CA ASN A 19 -20.11 3.15 12.82
C ASN A 19 -19.77 3.91 11.52
N ALA A 20 -19.41 3.19 10.49
CA ALA A 20 -19.27 3.67 9.13
C ALA A 20 -19.77 2.58 8.18
N MET A 21 -20.05 2.93 6.94
CA MET A 21 -20.54 1.99 5.94
C MET A 21 -20.19 2.45 4.52
N ALA A 22 -19.64 1.53 3.75
CA ALA A 22 -19.52 1.60 2.30
C ALA A 22 -20.84 1.18 1.63
N THR A 23 -21.37 1.98 0.72
CA THR A 23 -22.59 1.65 -0.02
C THR A 23 -22.64 2.26 -1.42
N LEU A 24 -23.57 1.78 -2.25
CA LEU A 24 -23.87 2.33 -3.56
C LEU A 24 -25.24 3.01 -3.53
N TYR A 25 -25.30 4.27 -3.95
CA TYR A 25 -26.57 4.98 -4.16
C TYR A 25 -26.58 5.66 -5.51
N LYS A 26 -27.58 5.37 -6.35
CA LYS A 26 -27.71 5.90 -7.72
C LYS A 26 -26.39 5.78 -8.52
N ASN A 27 -25.77 4.60 -8.48
CA ASN A 27 -24.50 4.30 -9.12
C ASN A 27 -23.28 5.14 -8.63
N GLN A 28 -23.39 5.77 -7.46
CA GLN A 28 -22.30 6.50 -6.81
C GLN A 28 -21.80 5.72 -5.59
N ARG A 29 -20.48 5.64 -5.43
CA ARG A 29 -19.83 5.02 -4.28
C ARG A 29 -19.79 5.98 -3.10
N LEU A 30 -20.44 5.59 -2.02
CA LEU A 30 -20.59 6.39 -0.81
C LEU A 30 -19.86 5.74 0.35
N VAL A 31 -19.24 6.56 1.19
CA VAL A 31 -18.79 6.20 2.53
C VAL A 31 -19.57 7.07 3.50
N ILE A 32 -20.40 6.47 4.34
CA ILE A 32 -21.21 7.16 5.33
C ILE A 32 -20.61 6.89 6.70
N TYR A 33 -20.36 7.91 7.51
CA TYR A 33 -19.76 7.75 8.84
C TYR A 33 -20.58 8.43 9.94
N ASN A 34 -20.48 7.87 11.15
CA ASN A 34 -21.02 8.44 12.37
C ASN A 34 -19.98 9.36 13.04
N LYS A 35 -20.20 10.67 12.95
CA LYS A 35 -19.31 11.67 13.56
C LYS A 35 -19.17 11.49 15.08
N ASP A 36 -20.22 11.08 15.78
CA ASP A 36 -20.17 11.01 17.24
C ASP A 36 -19.34 9.81 17.68
N LEU A 37 -19.37 8.72 16.91
CA LEU A 37 -18.43 7.62 17.11
C LEU A 37 -16.99 8.05 16.84
N PHE A 38 -16.74 8.75 15.72
CA PHE A 38 -15.40 9.23 15.37
C PHE A 38 -14.83 10.15 16.46
N TYR A 39 -15.66 11.05 16.98
CA TYR A 39 -15.29 11.88 18.11
C TYR A 39 -14.91 11.04 19.35
N ARG A 40 -15.75 10.06 19.71
CA ARG A 40 -15.49 9.20 20.88
C ARG A 40 -14.23 8.34 20.73
N ILE A 41 -13.98 7.81 19.53
CA ILE A 41 -12.84 6.91 19.30
C ILE A 41 -11.52 7.68 19.25
N ASP A 42 -11.52 8.87 18.64
CA ASP A 42 -10.34 9.72 18.62
C ASP A 42 -10.04 10.26 20.03
N GLU A 43 -11.07 10.60 20.80
CA GLU A 43 -10.92 10.99 22.21
C GLU A 43 -10.43 9.86 23.11
N GLU A 44 -10.85 8.62 22.87
CA GLU A 44 -10.37 7.44 23.62
C GLU A 44 -8.92 7.11 23.26
N SER A 45 -8.59 7.11 21.97
CA SER A 45 -7.27 6.73 21.46
C SER A 45 -6.25 7.86 21.51
N LYS A 46 -6.69 9.10 21.77
CA LYS A 46 -5.89 10.34 21.69
C LYS A 46 -5.19 10.50 20.35
N SER A 47 -5.88 10.13 19.27
CA SER A 47 -5.31 10.07 17.94
C SER A 47 -6.40 10.03 16.87
N TYR A 48 -6.15 10.71 15.76
CA TYR A 48 -7.05 10.69 14.60
C TYR A 48 -6.90 9.44 13.73
N TRP A 49 -5.83 8.65 13.96
CA TRP A 49 -5.56 7.44 13.17
C TRP A 49 -6.65 6.39 13.32
N ALA A 50 -7.36 6.37 14.46
CA ALA A 50 -8.49 5.49 14.66
C ALA A 50 -9.63 5.79 13.66
N SER A 51 -10.06 7.04 13.56
CA SER A 51 -11.07 7.45 12.57
C SER A 51 -10.59 7.31 11.12
N ILE A 52 -9.33 7.61 10.83
CA ILE A 52 -8.76 7.41 9.49
C ILE A 52 -8.71 5.93 9.11
N PHE A 53 -8.39 5.04 10.05
CA PHE A 53 -8.43 3.59 9.82
C PHE A 53 -9.82 3.12 9.43
N ILE A 54 -10.87 3.60 10.12
CA ILE A 54 -12.26 3.22 9.80
C ILE A 54 -12.61 3.70 8.39
N LEU A 55 -12.30 4.95 8.02
CA LEU A 55 -12.57 5.43 6.66
C LEU A 55 -11.79 4.63 5.60
N ALA A 56 -10.52 4.33 5.86
CA ALA A 56 -9.71 3.53 4.95
C ALA A 56 -10.27 2.11 4.80
N HIS A 57 -10.82 1.52 5.87
CA HIS A 57 -11.49 0.23 5.84
C HIS A 57 -12.74 0.25 4.95
N GLU A 58 -13.60 1.27 5.05
CA GLU A 58 -14.77 1.41 4.18
C GLU A 58 -14.39 1.62 2.70
N ILE A 59 -13.31 2.35 2.44
CA ILE A 59 -12.75 2.46 1.09
C ILE A 59 -12.20 1.10 0.63
N GLY A 60 -11.58 0.36 1.54
CA GLY A 60 -11.12 -1.02 1.33
C GLY A 60 -12.26 -1.93 0.94
N HIS A 61 -13.44 -1.80 1.57
CA HIS A 61 -14.64 -2.47 1.06
C HIS A 61 -14.89 -2.06 -0.38
N HIS A 62 -15.03 -0.79 -0.74
CA HIS A 62 -15.27 -0.47 -2.15
C HIS A 62 -14.24 -1.04 -3.15
N LEU A 63 -12.96 -1.14 -2.78
CA LEU A 63 -11.89 -1.55 -3.69
C LEU A 63 -11.67 -3.06 -3.73
N SER A 64 -11.70 -3.73 -2.58
CA SER A 64 -11.53 -5.18 -2.46
C SER A 64 -12.84 -5.92 -2.70
N PHE A 65 -13.99 -5.24 -2.62
CA PHE A 65 -15.29 -5.87 -2.73
C PHE A 65 -15.68 -6.11 -4.19
N ASN A 66 -15.78 -7.39 -4.53
CA ASN A 66 -16.87 -7.84 -5.35
C ASN A 66 -18.13 -7.79 -4.46
N LEU A 67 -19.14 -6.96 -4.77
CA LEU A 67 -20.33 -6.73 -3.92
C LEU A 67 -21.17 -7.99 -3.57
N ILE A 68 -20.71 -9.13 -4.08
CA ILE A 68 -21.27 -10.46 -4.05
C ILE A 68 -20.15 -11.45 -3.62
N SER A 69 -19.32 -11.05 -2.64
CA SER A 69 -18.39 -12.00 -2.02
C SER A 69 -19.20 -13.06 -1.27
N SER A 70 -18.97 -14.33 -1.60
CA SER A 70 -19.53 -15.47 -0.86
C SER A 70 -18.91 -15.63 0.54
N ASP A 71 -17.82 -14.91 0.83
CA ASP A 71 -17.11 -14.97 2.11
C ASP A 71 -16.97 -13.57 2.75
N PRO A 72 -17.88 -13.22 3.68
CA PRO A 72 -17.83 -11.97 4.43
C PRO A 72 -16.56 -11.83 5.28
N ILE A 73 -16.05 -12.92 5.84
CA ILE A 73 -14.88 -12.87 6.74
C ILE A 73 -13.64 -12.48 5.95
N GLN A 74 -13.46 -13.08 4.77
CA GLN A 74 -12.36 -12.75 3.90
C GLN A 74 -12.42 -11.28 3.44
N ALA A 75 -13.61 -10.79 3.08
CA ALA A 75 -13.79 -9.40 2.65
C ALA A 75 -13.40 -8.39 3.74
N GLU A 76 -13.77 -8.64 4.99
CA GLU A 76 -13.37 -7.81 6.14
C GLU A 76 -11.86 -7.81 6.36
N LEU A 77 -11.21 -8.98 6.24
CA LEU A 77 -9.75 -9.09 6.38
C LEU A 77 -9.00 -8.37 5.25
N GLU A 78 -9.52 -8.41 4.03
CA GLU A 78 -8.98 -7.64 2.90
C GLU A 78 -9.15 -6.14 3.09
N ALA A 79 -10.31 -5.69 3.61
CA ALA A 79 -10.54 -4.30 3.96
C ALA A 79 -9.60 -3.83 5.09
N HIS A 80 -9.34 -4.65 6.11
CA HIS A 80 -8.33 -4.37 7.14
C HIS A 80 -6.91 -4.31 6.58
N GLN A 81 -6.55 -5.23 5.69
CA GLN A 81 -5.25 -5.23 5.01
C GLN A 81 -5.05 -3.94 4.20
N PHE A 82 -6.08 -3.53 3.44
CA PHE A 82 -6.06 -2.29 2.69
C PHE A 82 -5.86 -1.08 3.62
N ALA A 83 -6.66 -0.99 4.69
CA ALA A 83 -6.57 0.11 5.66
C ALA A 83 -5.16 0.22 6.27
N ALA A 84 -4.60 -0.88 6.78
CA ALA A 84 -3.26 -0.92 7.36
C ALA A 84 -2.17 -0.48 6.38
N THR A 85 -2.26 -0.94 5.13
CA THR A 85 -1.32 -0.57 4.06
C THR A 85 -1.38 0.93 3.76
N ILE A 86 -2.59 1.50 3.69
CA ILE A 86 -2.75 2.94 3.45
C ILE A 86 -2.23 3.76 4.62
N LEU A 87 -2.52 3.35 5.87
CA LEU A 87 -2.02 4.04 7.06
C LEU A 87 -0.49 4.04 7.12
N PHE A 88 0.17 2.91 6.82
CA PHE A 88 1.62 2.86 6.69
C PHE A 88 2.13 3.90 5.68
N LYS A 89 1.54 3.92 4.47
CA LYS A 89 1.92 4.88 3.42
C LYS A 89 1.68 6.34 3.82
N MET A 90 0.69 6.59 4.70
CA MET A 90 0.42 7.91 5.28
C MET A 90 1.37 8.27 6.42
N GLY A 91 2.21 7.34 6.90
CA GLY A 91 3.21 7.55 7.94
C GLY A 91 2.82 7.08 9.33
N ALA A 92 1.70 6.35 9.47
CA ALA A 92 1.30 5.79 10.75
C ALA A 92 2.19 4.60 11.15
N ASP A 93 2.50 4.47 12.44
CA ASP A 93 3.13 3.28 12.98
C ASP A 93 2.11 2.13 13.18
N THR A 94 2.62 0.94 13.51
CA THR A 94 1.78 -0.24 13.73
C THR A 94 0.83 -0.07 14.93
N SER A 95 1.25 0.64 15.98
CA SER A 95 0.45 0.87 17.18
C SER A 95 -0.73 1.80 16.88
N GLU A 96 -0.48 2.89 16.15
CA GLU A 96 -1.47 3.84 15.63
C GLU A 96 -2.48 3.12 14.73
N SER A 97 -2.00 2.26 13.83
CA SER A 97 -2.84 1.47 12.92
C SER A 97 -3.78 0.49 13.65
N LEU A 98 -3.47 0.12 14.90
CA LEU A 98 -4.26 -0.80 15.71
C LEU A 98 -5.27 -0.10 16.64
N GLN A 99 -5.24 1.23 16.76
CA GLN A 99 -6.06 1.97 17.73
C GLN A 99 -7.56 1.75 17.52
N ALA A 100 -8.05 1.76 16.28
CA ALA A 100 -9.46 1.54 15.98
C ALA A 100 -9.96 0.17 16.47
N ILE A 101 -9.19 -0.89 16.22
CA ILE A 101 -9.53 -2.26 16.66
C ILE A 101 -9.31 -2.43 18.17
N ARG A 102 -8.46 -1.60 18.77
CA ARG A 102 -8.24 -1.62 20.21
C ARG A 102 -9.34 -0.92 21.01
N SER A 103 -10.09 -0.02 20.37
CA SER A 103 -11.19 0.72 20.97
C SER A 103 -12.30 -0.19 21.51
N LYS A 104 -12.87 0.22 22.65
CA LYS A 104 -14.04 -0.45 23.24
C LYS A 104 -15.31 -0.26 22.40
N PHE A 105 -15.34 0.69 21.46
CA PHE A 105 -16.51 1.00 20.66
C PHE A 105 -16.67 0.15 19.40
N ILE A 106 -15.62 -0.57 18.96
CA ILE A 106 -15.59 -1.31 17.67
C ILE A 106 -15.32 -2.81 17.84
N SER A 107 -14.75 -3.22 18.99
CA SER A 107 -14.19 -4.56 19.12
C SER A 107 -15.18 -5.62 19.62
N ASN A 108 -15.75 -6.41 18.72
CA ASN A 108 -16.23 -7.76 19.05
C ASN A 108 -15.04 -8.70 19.37
N THR A 109 -15.05 -9.32 20.56
CA THR A 109 -13.97 -10.23 20.98
C THR A 109 -13.99 -11.55 20.20
N LYS A 110 -15.18 -12.08 19.92
CA LYS A 110 -15.39 -13.35 19.21
C LYS A 110 -15.70 -13.14 17.73
N GLN A 111 -15.34 -14.12 16.90
CA GLN A 111 -15.76 -14.18 15.50
C GLN A 111 -17.27 -14.39 15.41
N THR A 112 -17.88 -13.80 14.38
CA THR A 112 -19.30 -13.97 14.02
C THR A 112 -19.41 -14.52 12.61
N LYS A 113 -20.64 -14.67 12.09
CA LYS A 113 -20.84 -15.10 10.69
C LYS A 113 -20.30 -14.08 9.68
N THR A 114 -20.31 -12.79 10.03
CA THR A 114 -19.99 -11.69 9.10
C THR A 114 -18.72 -10.94 9.46
N HIS A 115 -18.25 -11.03 10.71
CA HIS A 115 -17.06 -10.30 11.16
C HIS A 115 -16.02 -11.23 11.82
N PRO A 116 -14.73 -11.08 11.48
CA PRO A 116 -13.63 -11.79 12.13
C PRO A 116 -13.48 -11.40 13.61
N SER A 117 -12.86 -12.29 14.38
CA SER A 117 -12.48 -12.02 15.77
C SER A 117 -11.51 -10.83 15.86
N ARG A 118 -11.45 -10.18 17.02
CA ARG A 118 -10.45 -9.11 17.27
C ARG A 118 -9.02 -9.59 16.99
N GLN A 119 -8.68 -10.81 17.36
CA GLN A 119 -7.35 -11.38 17.17
C GLN A 119 -6.99 -11.51 15.69
N GLN A 120 -7.90 -12.07 14.87
CA GLN A 120 -7.69 -12.17 13.42
C GLN A 120 -7.48 -10.80 12.77
N ARG A 121 -8.26 -9.80 13.19
CA ARG A 121 -8.12 -8.41 12.71
C ARG A 121 -6.76 -7.83 13.05
N ILE A 122 -6.33 -7.95 14.31
CA ILE A 122 -5.02 -7.44 14.77
C ILE A 122 -3.89 -8.12 13.98
N GLN A 123 -3.94 -9.45 13.86
CA GLN A 123 -2.92 -10.21 13.14
C GLN A 123 -2.80 -9.73 11.69
N LYS A 124 -3.94 -9.63 11.00
CA LYS A 124 -3.99 -9.18 9.59
C LYS A 124 -3.46 -7.77 9.40
N ILE A 125 -3.76 -6.86 10.34
CA ILE A 125 -3.26 -5.47 10.31
C ILE A 125 -1.74 -5.43 10.45
N ILE A 126 -1.18 -6.19 11.40
CA ILE A 126 0.27 -6.26 11.63
C ILE A 126 0.97 -6.80 10.39
N GLU A 127 0.50 -7.93 9.85
CA GLU A 127 1.05 -8.54 8.63
C GLU A 127 1.04 -7.57 7.46
N ALA A 128 -0.08 -6.89 7.23
CA ALA A 128 -0.24 -5.93 6.13
C ALA A 128 0.67 -4.72 6.29
N TRP A 129 0.78 -4.16 7.50
CA TRP A 129 1.68 -3.05 7.78
C TRP A 129 3.14 -3.43 7.54
N MET A 130 3.57 -4.61 8.03
CA MET A 130 4.94 -5.11 7.84
C MET A 130 5.27 -5.36 6.37
N ALA A 131 4.34 -5.95 5.62
CA ALA A 131 4.51 -6.18 4.18
C ALA A 131 4.62 -4.85 3.41
N ALA A 132 3.84 -3.84 3.78
CA ALA A 132 3.96 -2.51 3.19
C ALA A 132 5.32 -1.86 3.50
N ALA A 133 5.81 -2.04 4.73
CA ALA A 133 7.12 -1.58 5.17
C ALA A 133 8.27 -2.26 4.43
N SER A 134 8.25 -3.59 4.27
CA SER A 134 9.31 -4.31 3.55
C SER A 134 9.38 -3.89 2.08
N LEU A 135 8.23 -3.76 1.41
CA LEU A 135 8.17 -3.30 0.02
C LEU A 135 8.76 -1.91 -0.14
N SER A 136 8.52 -0.99 0.81
CA SER A 136 9.09 0.37 0.74
C SER A 136 10.62 0.40 0.78
N ILE A 137 11.23 -0.59 1.42
CA ILE A 137 12.69 -0.76 1.48
C ILE A 137 13.20 -1.38 0.17
N GLU A 138 12.50 -2.40 -0.34
CA GLU A 138 12.87 -3.14 -1.56
C GLU A 138 12.69 -2.35 -2.86
N GLN A 139 11.75 -1.40 -2.95
CA GLN A 139 11.50 -0.59 -4.16
C GLN A 139 12.72 0.24 -4.62
N SER A 140 13.75 0.36 -3.78
CA SER A 140 15.02 1.01 -4.13
C SER A 140 15.84 0.20 -5.16
N CYS A 141 15.57 -1.09 -5.34
CA CYS A 141 16.28 -1.98 -6.26
C CYS A 141 15.27 -2.83 -7.05
N PRO A 142 15.16 -2.67 -8.38
CA PRO A 142 14.33 -3.58 -9.17
C PRO A 142 14.82 -5.02 -8.97
N PRO A 143 13.92 -6.03 -8.89
CA PRO A 143 14.34 -7.42 -8.86
C PRO A 143 15.23 -7.69 -10.08
N PRO A 144 16.34 -8.43 -9.93
CA PRO A 144 17.25 -8.66 -11.05
C PRO A 144 16.46 -9.26 -12.21
N HIS A 145 16.61 -8.68 -13.40
CA HIS A 145 16.04 -9.26 -14.62
C HIS A 145 16.66 -10.64 -14.79
N THR A 146 15.90 -11.70 -14.48
CA THR A 146 16.29 -13.05 -14.86
C THR A 146 16.19 -13.10 -16.39
N ILE A 147 17.28 -12.76 -17.08
CA ILE A 147 17.44 -13.02 -18.50
C ILE A 147 17.43 -14.54 -18.60
N ARG A 148 16.24 -15.11 -18.84
CA ARG A 148 16.12 -16.48 -19.32
C ARG A 148 16.72 -16.42 -20.72
N MET A 149 18.02 -16.65 -20.80
CA MET A 149 18.80 -16.64 -22.03
C MET A 149 18.27 -17.79 -22.89
N PHE A 150 17.22 -17.50 -23.67
CA PHE A 150 16.82 -18.34 -24.79
C PHE A 150 18.00 -18.30 -25.76
N LEU A 151 18.89 -19.27 -25.62
CA LEU A 151 19.95 -19.56 -26.57
C LEU A 151 19.28 -19.96 -27.89
N TRP A 152 18.92 -18.98 -28.72
CA TRP A 152 18.90 -19.21 -30.16
C TRP A 152 20.35 -19.52 -30.55
N LYS A 153 20.66 -20.82 -30.59
CA LYS A 153 21.85 -21.32 -31.27
C LYS A 153 21.77 -20.85 -32.72
N TRP A 154 22.52 -19.80 -33.02
CA TRP A 154 22.90 -19.48 -34.39
C TRP A 154 23.60 -20.71 -34.98
N ILE A 155 22.96 -21.37 -35.93
CA ILE A 155 23.60 -22.31 -36.84
C ILE A 155 24.22 -21.43 -37.94
N PRO A 156 25.56 -21.26 -38.01
CA PRO A 156 26.15 -20.46 -39.07
C PRO A 156 26.02 -21.22 -40.40
N LEU A 157 25.25 -20.67 -41.33
CA LEU A 157 25.38 -21.04 -42.74
C LEU A 157 26.70 -20.47 -43.25
N LYS A 158 27.62 -21.36 -43.61
CA LYS A 158 28.78 -21.02 -44.43
C LYS A 158 28.29 -20.59 -45.80
N CYS A 159 28.42 -19.32 -46.14
CA CYS A 159 28.79 -18.92 -47.50
C CYS A 159 29.22 -17.45 -47.51
N GLY A 160 30.45 -17.20 -47.96
CA GLY A 160 30.95 -15.85 -48.15
C GLY A 160 30.29 -15.18 -49.36
N ILE A 161 29.92 -13.92 -49.21
CA ILE A 161 29.97 -12.88 -50.23
C ILE A 161 30.18 -11.55 -49.48
N SER A 162 31.15 -10.79 -49.96
CA SER A 162 31.50 -9.43 -49.55
C SER A 162 30.39 -8.45 -49.96
N GLY A 163 29.99 -7.54 -49.07
CA GLY A 163 29.08 -6.44 -49.39
C GLY A 163 28.60 -5.65 -48.18
N TYR A 164 28.95 -4.36 -48.13
CA TYR A 164 28.59 -3.38 -47.11
C TYR A 164 27.10 -3.00 -47.15
N VAL A 165 26.48 -2.83 -45.97
CA VAL A 165 25.43 -1.83 -45.72
C VAL A 165 25.67 -1.22 -44.33
N GLU A 166 26.04 0.06 -44.30
CA GLU A 166 26.05 0.88 -43.08
C GLU A 166 24.61 1.17 -42.63
N MET A 167 24.35 1.05 -41.32
CA MET A 167 23.36 1.88 -40.64
C MET A 167 23.99 2.39 -39.35
N ILE A 168 24.51 3.61 -39.44
CA ILE A 168 25.11 4.38 -38.35
C ILE A 168 23.98 4.84 -37.41
N LEU A 169 24.01 4.42 -36.15
CA LEU A 169 23.42 5.17 -35.04
C LEU A 169 24.59 5.68 -34.17
N ALA A 170 24.91 6.95 -34.35
CA ALA A 170 25.93 7.66 -33.60
C ALA A 170 25.43 7.93 -32.17
N LEU A 171 26.19 7.45 -31.18
CA LEU A 171 26.15 7.91 -29.80
C LEU A 171 26.97 9.21 -29.74
N ASP A 172 26.31 10.34 -29.49
CA ASP A 172 27.00 11.58 -29.17
C ASP A 172 27.37 11.60 -27.68
N SER A 173 28.66 11.83 -27.41
CA SER A 173 29.26 11.95 -26.09
C SER A 173 29.89 13.33 -25.99
N GLY A 174 29.17 14.26 -25.35
CA GLY A 174 29.60 15.65 -25.17
C GLY A 174 29.57 16.07 -23.71
N THR A 175 30.73 16.08 -23.07
CA THR A 175 30.98 16.68 -21.75
C THR A 175 31.22 18.19 -21.88
N ARG A 176 30.50 19.03 -21.10
CA ARG A 176 31.03 20.34 -20.60
C ARG A 176 30.25 20.94 -19.40
N ARG A 177 30.97 20.97 -18.25
CA ARG A 177 30.99 21.86 -17.06
C ARG A 177 29.74 22.62 -16.53
N GLN A 178 29.41 22.27 -15.27
CA GLN A 178 29.13 23.07 -14.04
C GLN A 178 28.68 24.55 -14.14
N SER A 179 27.56 24.86 -13.47
CA SER A 179 27.56 25.70 -12.25
C SER A 179 26.27 25.56 -11.41
N SER A 180 26.47 25.35 -10.10
CA SER A 180 25.71 25.90 -8.96
C SER A 180 24.18 25.95 -9.01
N PHE A 181 23.51 25.06 -8.26
CA PHE A 181 22.55 25.50 -7.23
C PHE A 181 22.49 24.49 -6.08
N GLU A 182 22.79 25.01 -4.91
CA GLU A 182 23.01 24.34 -3.64
C GLU A 182 21.71 24.43 -2.83
N ASN A 183 20.98 23.32 -2.67
CA ASN A 183 20.07 23.08 -1.52
C ASN A 183 19.46 21.67 -1.57
N LEU A 184 20.21 20.66 -1.11
CA LEU A 184 19.64 19.40 -0.62
C LEU A 184 20.19 19.15 0.78
N ARG A 185 19.64 19.91 1.75
CA ARG A 185 19.74 19.58 3.17
C ARG A 185 18.99 18.28 3.45
N ASN A 186 19.64 17.43 4.25
CA ASN A 186 19.14 16.22 4.90
C ASN A 186 19.09 14.93 4.09
N LYS A 187 20.30 14.42 3.81
CA LYS A 187 20.66 13.01 3.98
C LYS A 187 20.06 12.46 5.28
N ARG A 188 19.00 11.65 5.20
CA ARG A 188 18.67 10.65 6.22
C ARG A 188 19.33 9.33 5.83
N ASN A 189 20.56 9.17 6.32
CA ASN A 189 21.20 7.92 6.75
C ASN A 189 20.67 6.59 6.17
N CYS A 190 21.12 6.24 4.96
CA CYS A 190 21.38 4.84 4.61
C CYS A 190 22.83 4.52 4.99
N LEU A 191 23.07 4.32 6.29
CA LEU A 191 24.28 3.69 6.82
C LEU A 191 23.88 2.94 8.10
N PHE A 192 23.27 1.77 7.93
CA PHE A 192 23.31 0.71 8.94
C PHE A 192 24.12 -0.43 8.31
N LYS A 193 25.45 -0.34 8.47
CA LYS A 193 26.38 -1.38 8.04
C LYS A 193 26.43 -2.44 9.13
N GLU A 194 26.19 -3.67 8.72
CA GLU A 194 26.48 -4.91 9.45
C GLU A 194 27.86 -4.86 10.10
N ARG A 195 27.91 -5.18 11.40
CA ARG A 195 29.09 -5.73 12.11
C ARG A 195 28.69 -6.09 13.53
N GLN A 196 28.34 -7.36 13.77
CA GLN A 196 28.68 -8.07 15.00
C GLN A 196 28.82 -9.57 14.69
N SER A 197 30.02 -9.94 14.26
CA SER A 197 30.59 -11.27 14.42
C SER A 197 32.13 -11.13 14.38
N ALA A 198 32.80 -11.82 15.31
CA ALA A 198 34.23 -11.81 15.68
C ALA A 198 34.67 -10.68 16.64
N GLU A 199 34.55 -10.91 17.94
CA GLU A 199 35.58 -11.51 18.83
C GLU A 199 34.92 -12.00 20.13
#